data_AF-A0A7H9HSH8-F1
#
_entry.id   AF-A0A7H9HSH8-F1
#
_cell.length_a   1.000
_cell.length_b   1.000
_cell.length_c   1.000
_cell.angle_alpha   90.00
_cell.angle_beta   90.00
_cell.angle_gamma   90.00
#
_symmetry.space_group_name_H-M   'P 1'
#
loop_
_entity.id
_entity.type
_entity.pdbx_description
1 polymer ?
#
loop_
_entity_poly.entity_id
_entity_poly.type
_entity_poly.pdbx_seq_one_letter_code
_entity_poly.pdbx_strand_id
1 'polypeptide(L)'
;MKSTVELNNEALDYKFFPGTSLKVYLKACVGILEKAQLAFQNGDLQKSYVFYVRYVDLCTNKLSHHPENLSSGSARTAEIELHRKEYLQLIKLEVPAVLKISEDLRKQIDLEYSKHQLSLAKNIAKPRTQQKQKAESQAPEPKKVPPTFDEHLFNRSVVYYRKTTQKVKSSHASAEKNSDSNQFGFYPDLPQLSFIT
;
A
#
# COMPACT_ATOMS: atom_id res chain seq x y z
N MET A 1 0.83 -2.42 8.65
CA MET A 1 2.22 -2.22 8.17
C MET A 1 2.13 -1.92 6.69
N LYS A 2 2.65 -0.77 6.25
CA LYS A 2 2.64 -0.38 4.83
C LYS A 2 3.78 -1.07 4.08
N SER A 3 3.60 -1.27 2.77
CA SER A 3 4.70 -1.76 1.92
C SER A 3 5.66 -0.64 1.56
N THR A 4 6.91 -0.96 1.22
CA THR A 4 7.89 0.03 0.77
C THR A 4 7.42 0.84 -0.44
N VAL A 5 6.64 0.24 -1.33
CA VAL A 5 6.06 0.93 -2.51
C VAL A 5 5.07 2.02 -2.07
N GLU A 6 4.20 1.71 -1.11
CA GLU A 6 3.26 2.68 -0.55
C GLU A 6 3.98 3.82 0.17
N LEU A 7 5.01 3.50 0.95
CA LEU A 7 5.82 4.49 1.65
C LEU A 7 6.59 5.39 0.69
N ASN A 8 7.07 4.85 -0.44
CA ASN A 8 7.73 5.64 -1.47
C ASN A 8 6.74 6.62 -2.12
N ASN A 9 5.52 6.18 -2.43
CA ASN A 9 4.49 7.07 -2.95
C ASN A 9 4.13 8.18 -1.94
N GLU A 10 4.04 7.86 -0.65
CA GLU A 10 3.84 8.84 0.42
C GLU A 10 5.00 9.84 0.53
N ALA A 11 6.24 9.38 0.35
CA ALA A 11 7.41 10.24 0.36
C ALA A 11 7.39 11.27 -0.77
N LEU A 12 6.91 10.88 -1.95
CA LEU A 12 6.81 11.72 -3.14
C LEU A 12 5.59 12.66 -3.15
N ASP A 13 4.60 12.40 -2.29
CA ASP A 13 3.39 13.24 -2.17
C ASP A 13 3.67 14.54 -1.40
N TYR A 14 4.28 15.51 -2.10
CA TYR A 14 4.44 16.88 -1.62
C TYR A 14 4.46 17.87 -2.78
N LYS A 15 4.10 19.13 -2.48
CA LYS A 15 4.08 20.22 -3.47
C LYS A 15 5.40 20.97 -3.47
N PHE A 16 5.96 21.17 -4.66
CA PHE A 16 7.15 21.99 -4.88
C PHE A 16 6.74 23.29 -5.59
N PHE A 17 7.23 24.42 -5.07
CA PHE A 17 6.92 25.77 -5.58
C PHE A 17 8.19 26.43 -6.12
N PRO A 18 8.35 26.59 -7.45
CA PRO A 18 9.56 27.19 -8.04
C PRO A 18 9.78 28.67 -7.72
N GLY A 19 8.76 29.37 -7.19
CA GLY A 19 8.85 30.78 -6.81
C GLY A 19 9.47 31.02 -5.42
N THR A 20 9.71 29.96 -4.65
CA THR A 20 10.37 30.04 -3.35
C THR A 20 11.89 30.04 -3.53
N SER A 21 12.64 30.83 -2.76
CA SER A 21 14.10 30.90 -2.92
C SER A 21 14.82 29.60 -2.55
N LEU A 22 15.98 29.34 -3.17
CA LEU A 22 16.79 28.13 -2.94
C LEU A 22 17.19 27.99 -1.46
N LYS A 23 17.51 29.11 -0.80
CA LYS A 23 17.87 29.19 0.62
C LYS A 23 16.81 28.55 1.53
N VAL A 24 15.53 28.78 1.25
CA VAL A 24 14.42 28.22 2.03
C VAL A 24 14.37 26.71 1.87
N TYR A 25 14.58 26.20 0.66
CA TYR A 25 14.63 24.76 0.42
C TYR A 25 15.84 24.09 1.05
N LEU A 26 17.02 24.71 1.01
CA LEU A 26 18.20 24.20 1.71
C LEU A 26 17.96 24.08 3.21
N LYS A 27 17.32 25.09 3.82
CA LYS A 27 16.89 25.02 5.22
C LYS A 27 15.83 23.91 5.46
N ALA A 28 14.92 23.72 4.51
CA ALA A 28 13.94 22.64 4.58
C ALA A 28 14.60 21.25 4.50
N CYS A 29 15.64 21.08 3.70
CA CYS A 29 16.42 19.84 3.62
C CYS A 29 16.97 19.45 5.00
N VAL A 30 17.56 20.40 5.72
CA VAL A 30 18.04 20.19 7.10
C VAL A 30 16.89 19.75 8.02
N GLY A 31 15.76 20.46 7.98
CA GLY A 31 14.59 20.12 8.79
C GLY A 31 13.96 18.77 8.45
N ILE A 32 14.04 18.31 7.19
CA ILE A 32 13.60 16.95 6.81
C ILE A 32 14.54 15.91 7.41
N LEU A 33 15.85 16.12 7.36
CA LEU A 33 16.83 15.19 7.96
C LEU A 33 16.69 15.10 9.47
N GLU A 34 16.51 16.23 10.17
CA GLU A 34 16.26 16.24 11.62
C GLU A 34 15.02 15.42 11.98
N LYS A 35 13.93 15.58 11.22
CA LYS A 35 12.71 14.78 11.40
C LYS A 35 12.92 13.31 11.10
N ALA A 36 13.72 12.98 10.09
CA ALA A 36 14.08 11.60 9.75
C ALA A 36 14.85 10.93 10.89
N GLN A 37 15.83 11.64 11.46
CA GLN A 37 16.63 11.17 12.59
C GLN A 37 15.79 11.01 13.86
N LEU A 38 14.92 11.99 14.16
CA LEU A 38 14.02 11.92 15.30
C LEU A 38 13.07 10.72 15.17
N ALA A 39 12.49 10.49 13.99
CA ALA A 39 11.66 9.32 13.73
C ALA A 39 12.44 8.00 13.90
N PHE A 40 13.70 7.96 13.45
CA PHE A 40 14.56 6.80 13.63
C PHE A 40 14.86 6.53 15.12
N GLN A 41 15.19 7.56 15.89
CA GLN A 41 15.45 7.47 17.33
C GLN A 41 14.22 7.01 18.12
N ASN A 42 13.02 7.40 17.66
CA ASN A 42 11.76 6.95 18.23
C ASN A 42 11.37 5.51 17.83
N GLY A 43 12.16 4.84 16.99
CA GLY A 43 11.88 3.50 16.50
C GLY A 43 10.85 3.43 15.36
N ASP A 44 10.42 4.56 14.81
CA ASP A 44 9.50 4.61 13.67
C ASP A 44 10.26 4.56 12.34
N LEU A 45 10.63 3.34 11.94
CA LEU A 45 11.41 3.08 10.73
C LEU A 45 10.67 3.52 9.45
N GLN A 46 9.35 3.32 9.38
CA GLN A 46 8.54 3.67 8.21
C GLN A 46 8.55 5.18 7.97
N LYS A 47 8.32 5.95 9.02
CA LYS A 47 8.31 7.42 8.93
C LYS A 47 9.70 7.98 8.66
N SER A 48 10.73 7.39 9.26
CA SER A 48 12.12 7.75 8.99
C SER A 48 12.49 7.53 7.52
N TYR A 49 12.12 6.37 6.96
CA TYR A 49 12.31 6.05 5.55
C TYR A 49 11.61 7.06 4.63
N VAL A 50 10.36 7.40 4.91
CA VAL A 50 9.60 8.41 4.14
C VAL A 50 10.33 9.76 4.10
N PHE A 51 10.87 10.23 5.23
CA PHE A 51 11.60 11.49 5.27
C PHE A 51 12.94 11.43 4.52
N TYR A 52 13.70 10.34 4.63
CA TYR A 52 14.95 10.19 3.88
C TYR A 52 14.73 10.15 2.37
N VAL A 53 13.75 9.38 1.91
CA VAL A 53 13.40 9.33 0.48
C VAL A 53 12.92 10.70 -0.01
N ARG A 54 12.09 11.40 0.77
CA ARG A 54 11.64 12.74 0.44
C ARG A 54 12.79 13.75 0.33
N TYR A 55 13.77 13.67 1.23
CA TYR A 55 14.97 14.49 1.15
C TYR A 55 15.73 14.23 -0.16
N VAL A 56 15.93 12.96 -0.50
CA VAL A 56 16.64 12.59 -1.73
C VAL A 56 15.90 13.11 -2.97
N ASP A 57 14.59 12.87 -3.07
CA ASP A 57 13.77 13.35 -4.19
C ASP A 57 13.80 14.88 -4.32
N LEU A 58 13.68 15.60 -3.20
CA LEU A 58 13.77 17.05 -3.19
C LEU A 58 15.11 17.53 -3.76
N CYS A 59 16.21 16.91 -3.33
CA CYS A 59 17.55 17.27 -3.76
C CYS A 59 17.82 16.90 -5.23
N THR A 60 17.51 15.67 -5.65
CA THR A 60 17.90 15.17 -6.97
C THR A 60 16.92 15.55 -8.07
N ASN A 61 15.62 15.58 -7.79
CA ASN A 61 14.59 15.77 -8.81
C ASN A 61 14.05 17.20 -8.83
N LYS A 62 13.75 17.81 -7.68
CA LYS A 62 13.12 19.14 -7.66
C LYS A 62 14.14 20.28 -7.69
N LEU A 63 15.13 20.27 -6.80
CA LEU A 63 16.12 21.34 -6.67
C LEU A 63 17.11 21.41 -7.83
N SER A 64 17.36 20.29 -8.49
CA SER A 64 18.16 20.26 -9.71
C SER A 64 17.60 21.15 -10.81
N HIS A 65 16.27 21.29 -10.90
CA HIS A 65 15.56 22.11 -11.89
C HIS A 65 15.19 23.51 -11.37
N HIS A 66 15.65 23.92 -10.19
CA HIS A 66 15.31 25.22 -9.63
C HIS A 66 15.87 26.38 -10.49
N PRO A 67 15.11 27.46 -10.75
CA PRO A 67 15.57 28.56 -11.60
C PRO A 67 16.90 29.16 -11.11
N GLU A 68 17.05 29.40 -9.81
CA GLU A 68 18.31 29.91 -9.22
C GLU A 68 19.52 28.97 -9.42
N ASN A 69 19.29 27.66 -9.59
CA ASN A 69 20.35 26.70 -9.89
C ASN A 69 20.70 26.68 -11.39
N LEU A 70 19.70 26.82 -12.26
CA LEU A 70 19.83 26.79 -13.72
C LEU A 70 20.32 28.12 -14.32
N SER A 71 20.01 29.26 -13.71
CA SER A 71 20.34 30.58 -14.25
C SER A 71 21.85 30.79 -14.28
N SER A 72 22.53 30.50 -15.40
CA SER A 72 23.99 30.61 -15.55
C SER A 72 24.45 31.97 -16.12
N GLY A 73 23.66 33.03 -15.93
CA GLY A 73 23.89 34.36 -16.54
C GLY A 73 24.65 35.35 -15.65
N SER A 74 25.24 36.36 -16.29
CA SER A 74 26.16 37.40 -15.77
C SER A 74 25.61 38.38 -14.72
N ALA A 75 24.34 38.24 -14.30
CA ALA A 75 23.69 39.07 -13.29
C ALA A 75 23.41 38.28 -12.00
N ARG A 76 24.39 37.49 -11.53
CA ARG A 76 24.27 36.76 -10.27
C ARG A 76 24.70 37.61 -9.09
N THR A 77 23.78 37.82 -8.15
CA THR A 77 24.12 38.30 -6.82
C THR A 77 24.99 37.25 -6.11
N ALA A 78 26.05 37.67 -5.42
CA ALA A 78 26.98 36.77 -4.72
C ALA A 78 26.29 35.77 -3.76
N GLU A 79 25.15 36.15 -3.19
CA GLU A 79 24.35 35.29 -2.30
C GLU A 79 23.77 34.06 -3.03
N ILE A 80 23.33 34.21 -4.29
CA ILE A 80 22.78 33.10 -5.08
C ILE A 80 23.88 32.08 -5.43
N GLU A 81 25.09 32.55 -5.70
CA GLU A 81 26.24 31.68 -5.94
C GLU A 81 26.64 30.87 -4.72
N LEU A 82 26.57 31.48 -3.53
CA LEU A 82 26.84 30.80 -2.27
C LEU A 82 25.87 29.64 -2.06
N HIS A 83 24.57 29.88 -2.19
CA HIS A 83 23.55 28.83 -2.04
C HIS A 83 23.66 27.72 -3.08
N ARG A 84 24.09 28.06 -4.30
CA ARG A 84 24.38 27.04 -5.31
C ARG A 84 25.57 26.16 -4.92
N LYS A 85 26.64 26.73 -4.38
CA LYS A 85 27.80 25.98 -3.90
C LYS A 85 27.40 25.05 -2.75
N GLU A 86 26.61 25.54 -1.80
CA GLU A 86 26.04 24.74 -0.69
C GLU A 86 25.22 23.56 -1.23
N TYR A 87 24.31 23.80 -2.17
CA TYR A 87 23.53 22.75 -2.81
C TYR A 87 24.42 21.69 -3.48
N LEU A 88 25.45 22.12 -4.24
CA LEU A 88 26.36 21.18 -4.91
C LEU A 88 27.17 20.34 -3.91
N GLN A 89 27.55 20.92 -2.78
CA GLN A 89 28.23 20.18 -1.71
C GLN A 89 27.31 19.13 -1.09
N LEU A 90 26.05 19.50 -0.83
CA LEU A 90 25.01 18.61 -0.30
C LEU A 90 24.78 17.42 -1.25
N ILE A 91 24.67 17.67 -2.56
CA ILE A 91 24.55 16.60 -3.58
C ILE A 91 25.77 15.66 -3.59
N LYS A 92 26.99 16.20 -3.43
CA LYS A 92 28.22 15.39 -3.51
C LYS A 92 28.49 14.56 -2.26
N LEU A 93 28.18 15.08 -1.08
CA LEU A 93 28.57 14.47 0.19
C LEU A 93 27.39 13.82 0.90
N GLU A 94 26.30 14.54 1.07
CA GLU A 94 25.18 14.11 1.92
C GLU A 94 24.25 13.13 1.20
N VAL A 95 23.88 13.42 -0.05
CA VAL A 95 22.93 12.55 -0.79
C VAL A 95 23.40 11.09 -0.90
N PRO A 96 24.68 10.79 -1.23
CA PRO A 96 25.16 9.41 -1.26
C PRO A 96 25.05 8.70 0.10
N ALA A 97 25.31 9.42 1.20
CA ALA A 97 25.19 8.87 2.54
C ALA A 97 23.73 8.58 2.90
N VAL A 98 22.83 9.52 2.61
CA VAL A 98 21.38 9.37 2.87
C VAL A 98 20.78 8.26 2.00
N LEU A 99 21.20 8.12 0.74
CA LEU A 99 20.80 7.01 -0.12
C LEU A 99 21.14 5.66 0.50
N LYS A 100 22.37 5.50 1.01
CA LYS A 100 22.80 4.28 1.70
C LYS A 100 21.92 3.97 2.91
N ILE A 101 21.65 4.98 3.75
CA ILE A 101 20.76 4.83 4.92
C ILE A 101 19.35 4.41 4.48
N SER A 102 18.80 5.05 3.45
CA SER A 102 17.46 4.74 2.95
C SER A 102 17.34 3.32 2.37
N GLU A 103 18.38 2.82 1.71
CA GLU A 103 18.44 1.45 1.20
C GLU A 103 18.53 0.41 2.33
N ASP A 104 19.28 0.71 3.40
CA ASP A 104 19.35 -0.18 4.55
C ASP A 104 18.01 -0.21 5.33
N LEU A 105 17.33 0.93 5.48
CA LEU A 105 15.98 1.01 6.04
C LEU A 105 14.97 0.24 5.20
N ARG A 106 15.04 0.37 3.87
CA ARG A 106 14.18 -0.36 2.95
C ARG A 106 14.29 -1.87 3.15
N LYS A 107 15.51 -2.42 3.23
CA LYS A 107 15.72 -3.86 3.48
C LYS A 107 15.08 -4.31 4.79
N GLN A 108 15.19 -3.50 5.84
CA GLN A 108 14.58 -3.80 7.13
C GLN A 108 13.05 -3.81 7.04
N ILE A 109 12.45 -2.79 6.40
CA ILE A 109 11.00 -2.68 6.22
C ILE A 109 10.47 -3.83 5.36
N ASP A 110 11.14 -4.17 4.26
CA ASP A 110 10.74 -5.28 3.37
C ASP A 110 10.77 -6.62 4.12
N LEU A 111 11.78 -6.84 4.97
CA LEU A 111 11.90 -8.03 5.80
C LEU A 111 10.79 -8.11 6.85
N GLU A 112 10.50 -7.02 7.55
CA GLU A 112 9.39 -6.95 8.51
C GLU A 112 8.03 -7.16 7.82
N TYR A 113 7.86 -6.61 6.62
CA TYR A 113 6.61 -6.69 5.86
C TYR A 113 6.36 -8.13 5.38
N SER A 114 7.40 -8.80 4.88
CA SER A 114 7.35 -10.22 4.52
C SER A 114 7.02 -11.10 5.72
N LYS A 115 7.65 -10.88 6.89
CA LYS A 115 7.31 -11.59 8.13
C LYS A 115 5.84 -11.39 8.53
N HIS A 116 5.36 -10.16 8.43
CA HIS A 116 3.97 -9.82 8.73
C HIS A 116 2.99 -10.53 7.78
N GLN A 117 3.27 -10.54 6.47
CA GLN A 117 2.45 -11.26 5.49
C GLN A 117 2.43 -12.77 5.74
N LEU A 118 3.58 -13.38 6.03
CA LEU A 118 3.66 -14.81 6.36
C LEU A 118 2.87 -15.15 7.64
N SER A 119 2.91 -14.27 8.65
CA SER A 119 2.14 -14.43 9.88
C SER A 119 0.63 -14.41 9.62
N LEU A 120 0.15 -13.46 8.80
CA LEU A 120 -1.26 -13.40 8.40
C LEU A 120 -1.69 -14.65 7.62
N ALA A 121 -0.89 -15.08 6.64
CA ALA A 121 -1.19 -16.27 5.83
C ALA A 121 -1.29 -17.55 6.70
N LYS A 122 -0.39 -17.70 7.68
CA LYS A 122 -0.41 -18.84 8.63
C LYS A 122 -1.64 -18.85 9.54
N ASN A 123 -2.19 -17.68 9.87
CA ASN A 123 -3.40 -17.57 10.69
C ASN A 123 -4.68 -17.85 9.89
N ILE A 124 -4.68 -17.61 8.59
CA ILE A 124 -5.84 -17.88 7.71
C ILE A 124 -5.88 -19.36 7.28
N ALA A 125 -4.72 -20.00 7.11
CA ALA A 125 -4.59 -21.35 6.59
C ALA A 125 -4.77 -22.49 7.61
N LYS A 126 -5.07 -22.19 8.89
CA LYS A 126 -5.52 -23.23 9.81
C LYS A 126 -7.03 -23.41 9.60
N PRO A 127 -7.50 -24.46 8.89
CA PRO A 127 -8.88 -24.88 9.10
C PRO A 127 -9.02 -25.08 10.61
N ARG A 128 -10.08 -24.52 11.18
CA ARG A 128 -10.47 -24.68 12.57
C ARG A 128 -10.83 -26.15 12.78
N THR A 129 -9.84 -27.05 12.76
CA THR A 129 -9.96 -28.41 13.26
C THR A 129 -10.18 -28.22 14.75
N GLN A 130 -11.44 -28.36 15.11
CA GLN A 130 -11.97 -28.25 16.45
C GLN A 130 -10.97 -28.85 17.45
N GLN A 131 -10.59 -28.05 18.44
CA GLN A 131 -10.07 -28.55 19.70
C GLN A 131 -11.11 -29.51 20.28
N LYS A 132 -11.02 -30.79 19.92
CA LYS A 132 -11.61 -31.90 20.67
C LYS A 132 -10.57 -32.31 21.70
N GLN A 133 -10.45 -31.51 22.77
CA GLN A 133 -9.82 -32.00 23.99
C GLN A 133 -10.93 -32.63 24.85
N LYS A 134 -10.84 -33.96 24.99
CA LYS A 134 -11.30 -34.78 26.11
C LYS A 134 -12.65 -34.43 26.74
N ALA A 135 -13.71 -35.02 26.19
CA ALA A 135 -14.81 -35.54 26.99
C ALA A 135 -15.19 -36.92 26.41
N GLU A 136 -15.44 -37.85 27.31
CA GLU A 136 -15.59 -39.29 27.10
C GLU A 136 -16.63 -39.70 26.04
N SER A 137 -16.32 -40.81 25.37
CA SER A 137 -17.25 -41.86 24.93
C SER A 137 -18.66 -41.44 24.50
N GLN A 138 -18.83 -41.11 23.20
CA GLN A 138 -20.06 -41.39 22.46
C GLN A 138 -19.77 -41.32 20.95
N ALA A 139 -20.16 -42.37 20.23
CA ALA A 139 -20.08 -42.45 18.78
C ALA A 139 -20.79 -41.23 18.15
N PRO A 140 -20.25 -40.63 17.07
CA PRO A 140 -20.89 -39.48 16.45
C PRO A 140 -22.21 -39.93 15.82
N GLU A 141 -23.33 -39.55 16.45
CA GLU A 141 -24.63 -39.66 15.80
C GLU A 141 -24.59 -38.87 14.48
N PRO A 142 -25.13 -39.43 13.38
CA PRO A 142 -25.23 -38.71 12.13
C PRO A 142 -26.12 -37.49 12.36
N LYS A 143 -25.54 -36.29 12.28
CA LYS A 143 -26.31 -35.04 12.32
C LYS A 143 -27.34 -35.07 11.20
N LYS A 144 -28.59 -35.35 11.56
CA LYS A 144 -29.71 -35.36 10.62
C LYS A 144 -29.90 -33.94 10.10
N VAL A 145 -29.85 -33.79 8.78
CA VAL A 145 -30.27 -32.55 8.14
C VAL A 145 -31.72 -32.25 8.52
N PRO A 146 -32.11 -30.97 8.67
CA PRO A 146 -33.48 -30.62 8.96
C PRO A 146 -34.41 -31.22 7.90
N PRO A 147 -35.65 -31.61 8.26
CA PRO A 147 -36.59 -32.24 7.32
C PRO A 147 -36.98 -31.34 6.15
N THR A 148 -36.71 -30.04 6.26
CA THR A 148 -36.89 -29.04 5.20
C THR A 148 -35.68 -28.90 4.26
N PHE A 149 -34.61 -29.68 4.48
CA PHE A 149 -33.42 -29.60 3.66
C PHE A 149 -33.64 -30.27 2.31
N ASP A 150 -33.76 -29.45 1.26
CA ASP A 150 -33.78 -29.91 -0.11
C ASP A 150 -32.34 -30.07 -0.64
N GLU A 151 -31.87 -31.31 -0.67
CA GLU A 151 -30.54 -31.67 -1.16
C GLU A 151 -30.35 -31.34 -2.64
N HIS A 152 -31.42 -31.38 -3.44
CA HIS A 152 -31.39 -31.07 -4.86
C HIS A 152 -31.20 -29.56 -5.10
N LEU A 153 -31.89 -28.73 -4.32
CA LEU A 153 -31.73 -27.27 -4.35
C LEU A 153 -30.31 -26.86 -3.90
N PHE A 154 -29.80 -27.51 -2.85
CA PHE A 154 -28.45 -27.27 -2.36
C PHE A 154 -27.39 -27.65 -3.41
N ASN A 155 -27.48 -28.84 -3.99
CA ASN A 155 -26.52 -29.27 -5.02
C ASN A 155 -26.59 -28.39 -6.27
N ARG A 156 -27.78 -27.91 -6.66
CA ARG A 156 -27.96 -26.95 -7.76
C ARG A 156 -27.27 -25.61 -7.45
N SER A 157 -27.40 -25.08 -6.24
CA SER A 157 -26.76 -23.81 -5.85
C SER A 157 -25.24 -23.93 -5.79
N VAL A 158 -24.71 -25.05 -5.31
CA VAL A 158 -23.26 -25.34 -5.28
C VAL A 158 -22.69 -25.42 -6.70
N VAL A 159 -23.39 -26.09 -7.63
CA VAL A 159 -22.98 -26.16 -9.04
C VAL A 159 -23.00 -24.78 -9.70
N TYR A 160 -24.02 -23.97 -9.41
CA TYR A 160 -24.10 -22.59 -9.92
C TYR A 160 -22.93 -21.75 -9.41
N TYR A 161 -22.65 -21.77 -8.10
CA TYR A 161 -21.56 -21.00 -7.50
C TYR A 161 -20.18 -21.39 -8.06
N ARG A 162 -19.94 -22.68 -8.30
CA ARG A 162 -18.70 -23.14 -8.95
C ARG A 162 -18.58 -22.63 -10.39
N LYS A 163 -19.69 -22.64 -11.15
CA LYS A 163 -19.70 -22.16 -12.55
C LYS A 163 -19.50 -20.64 -12.64
N THR A 164 -20.11 -19.86 -11.76
CA THR A 164 -19.94 -18.39 -11.76
C THR A 164 -18.56 -17.98 -11.28
N THR A 165 -18.02 -18.58 -10.23
CA THR A 165 -16.67 -18.24 -9.72
C THR A 165 -15.53 -18.65 -10.65
N GLN A 166 -15.70 -19.72 -11.46
CA GLN A 166 -14.72 -20.08 -12.49
C GLN A 166 -14.77 -19.17 -13.72
N LYS A 167 -15.95 -18.68 -14.13
CA LYS A 167 -16.09 -17.78 -15.30
C LYS A 167 -15.44 -16.41 -15.11
N VAL A 168 -15.38 -15.91 -13.88
CA VAL A 168 -14.75 -14.59 -13.58
C VAL A 168 -13.22 -14.63 -13.73
N LYS A 169 -12.59 -15.81 -13.71
CA LYS A 169 -11.14 -15.95 -13.96
C LYS A 169 -10.77 -16.06 -15.44
N SER A 170 -11.72 -16.14 -16.38
CA SER A 170 -11.42 -16.45 -17.79
C SER A 170 -12.19 -15.66 -18.86
N SER A 171 -12.62 -14.41 -18.61
CA SER A 171 -13.15 -13.53 -19.67
C SER A 171 -13.15 -12.05 -19.20
N HIS A 172 -12.19 -11.19 -19.57
CA HIS A 172 -12.08 -10.51 -20.87
C HIS A 172 -12.47 -11.35 -22.10
N ALA A 173 -13.75 -11.27 -22.49
CA ALA A 173 -14.22 -11.30 -23.87
C ALA A 173 -15.76 -11.36 -23.90
N SER A 174 -16.35 -10.47 -24.70
CA SER A 174 -17.67 -10.55 -25.33
C SER A 174 -18.91 -10.52 -24.45
N ALA A 175 -19.58 -9.37 -24.50
CA ALA A 175 -21.01 -9.26 -24.28
C ALA A 175 -21.77 -10.04 -25.36
N GLU A 176 -22.61 -10.99 -24.96
CA GLU A 176 -23.75 -11.41 -25.77
C GLU A 176 -24.99 -11.54 -24.89
N LYS A 177 -26.02 -10.82 -25.33
CA LYS A 177 -27.39 -10.89 -24.85
C LYS A 177 -27.93 -12.28 -25.23
N ASN A 178 -28.50 -12.99 -24.27
CA ASN A 178 -29.57 -13.92 -24.56
C ASN A 178 -30.59 -13.90 -23.43
N SER A 179 -31.79 -13.48 -23.80
CA SER A 179 -33.01 -13.58 -23.02
C SER A 179 -33.45 -15.03 -22.98
N ASP A 180 -33.55 -15.60 -21.79
CA ASP A 180 -34.48 -16.69 -21.52
C ASP A 180 -35.09 -16.48 -20.13
N SER A 181 -36.28 -15.89 -20.16
CA SER A 181 -37.19 -15.74 -19.05
C SER A 181 -37.88 -17.09 -18.78
N ASN A 182 -37.46 -17.79 -17.71
CA ASN A 182 -38.33 -18.51 -16.76
C ASN A 182 -37.54 -19.58 -16.02
N GLN A 183 -36.92 -19.20 -14.90
CA GLN A 183 -36.80 -20.00 -13.68
C GLN A 183 -36.07 -19.17 -12.62
N PHE A 184 -36.58 -17.97 -12.34
CA PHE A 184 -36.18 -17.24 -11.14
C PHE A 184 -36.91 -17.90 -9.97
N GLY A 185 -36.23 -18.86 -9.33
CA GLY A 185 -36.65 -19.41 -8.04
C GLY A 185 -36.69 -18.27 -7.02
N PHE A 186 -37.89 -18.04 -6.48
CA PHE A 186 -38.18 -17.14 -5.37
C PHE A 186 -37.09 -17.24 -4.29
N TYR A 187 -36.41 -16.14 -4.01
CA TYR A 187 -35.53 -15.99 -2.84
C TYR A 187 -36.29 -15.14 -1.83
N PRO A 188 -36.84 -15.72 -0.75
CA PRO A 188 -37.84 -15.02 0.06
C PRO A 188 -37.29 -14.00 1.06
N ASP A 189 -35.99 -13.66 1.08
CA ASP A 189 -35.43 -12.75 2.09
C ASP A 189 -34.22 -11.94 1.61
N LEU A 190 -34.33 -11.24 0.47
CA LEU A 190 -33.39 -10.16 0.15
C LEU A 190 -34.06 -8.82 0.48
N PRO A 191 -33.50 -8.03 1.42
CA PRO A 191 -34.04 -6.71 1.72
C PRO A 191 -33.96 -5.84 0.46
N GLN A 192 -35.14 -5.49 -0.07
CA GLN A 192 -35.27 -4.58 -1.20
C GLN A 192 -34.99 -3.16 -0.70
N LEU A 193 -33.85 -2.59 -1.11
CA LEU A 193 -33.53 -1.20 -0.87
C LEU A 193 -34.37 -0.32 -1.80
N SER A 194 -35.55 0.07 -1.34
CA SER A 194 -36.35 1.11 -2.01
C SER A 194 -35.78 2.48 -1.66
N PHE A 195 -35.18 3.16 -2.63
CA PHE A 195 -34.80 4.56 -2.49
C PHE A 195 -36.02 5.43 -2.82
N ILE A 196 -36.42 6.28 -1.86
CA ILE A 196 -37.46 7.29 -2.06
C ILE A 196 -36.85 8.45 -2.86
N THR A 197 -37.53 8.86 -3.91
CA THR A 197 -37.14 9.95 -4.83
C THR A 197 -37.45 11.31 -4.23
#